data_AF-A0A259MU73-F1
#
_entry.id   AF-A0A259MU73-F1
#
_cell.length_a   1.000
_cell.length_b   1.000
_cell.length_c   1.000
_cell.angle_alpha   90.00
_cell.angle_beta   90.00
_cell.angle_gamma   90.00
#
_symmetry.space_group_name_H-M   'P 1'
#
loop_
_entity.id
_entity.type
_entity.pdbx_description
1 polymer ?
#
loop_
_entity_poly.entity_id
_entity_poly.type
_entity_poly.pdbx_seq_one_letter_code
_entity_poly.pdbx_strand_id
1 'polypeptide(L)'
;MSEWITPVLAWLTYLLGWLEMRMFVPIAGSLAAAFFGAYTAQRIIERRETRQKQSKEIRSTSVAITLALHVANTFIAMKKQHIRRLHEDYHRSKKEIVNRLKTRPVATEERVFNFKADLEYLPLAELPTDHLQRIVADEISVVARPLLLPSIIRQVVRSQHDAVTARNRQIDEFKKVSLLGGDFTAGFFGLDHPRGVDNRYGANLDAISAYTDDCIYFSIRLTNDLLEHGRTLQKKYEARFKEKAPRITIADFSKVEKDLLPPVDNYPEWEKMSSGLDVGRTSPKPLWKRLMRRV
;
A
#
# COMPACT_ATOMS: atom_id res chain seq x y z
N MET A 1 -78.30 56.78 26.58
CA MET A 1 -76.97 56.25 26.96
C MET A 1 -76.58 55.09 26.01
N SER A 2 -76.81 55.25 24.70
CA SER A 2 -76.68 54.16 23.70
C SER A 2 -76.03 54.62 22.38
N GLU A 3 -75.58 55.87 22.26
CA GLU A 3 -75.03 56.42 21.01
C GLU A 3 -73.50 56.32 20.90
N TRP A 4 -72.80 55.84 21.94
CA TRP A 4 -71.33 55.73 21.97
C TRP A 4 -70.80 54.31 21.76
N ILE A 5 -71.66 53.29 21.72
CA ILE A 5 -71.25 51.87 21.67
C ILE A 5 -70.97 51.40 20.23
N THR A 6 -71.66 51.97 19.25
CA THR A 6 -71.51 51.63 17.82
C THR A 6 -70.17 52.08 17.19
N PRO A 7 -69.62 53.29 17.45
CA PRO A 7 -68.34 53.67 16.86
C PRO A 7 -67.15 52.92 17.49
N VAL A 8 -67.23 52.54 18.75
CA VAL A 8 -66.15 51.82 19.46
C VAL A 8 -66.02 50.37 18.97
N LEU A 9 -67.14 49.68 18.73
CA LEU A 9 -67.15 48.33 18.14
C LEU A 9 -66.73 48.32 16.66
N ALA A 10 -67.04 49.37 15.91
CA ALA A 10 -66.57 49.53 14.53
C ALA A 10 -65.06 49.81 14.47
N TRP A 11 -64.51 50.57 15.42
CA TRP A 11 -63.08 50.82 15.52
C TRP A 11 -62.30 49.56 15.96
N LEU A 12 -62.86 48.78 16.89
CA LEU A 12 -62.29 47.50 17.35
C LEU A 12 -62.27 46.43 16.26
N THR A 13 -63.31 46.32 15.45
CA THR A 13 -63.34 45.37 14.32
C THR A 13 -62.39 45.78 13.19
N TYR A 14 -62.19 47.08 12.96
CA TYR A 14 -61.18 47.58 12.03
C TYR A 14 -59.74 47.30 12.51
N LEU A 15 -59.50 47.42 13.82
CA LEU A 15 -58.18 47.20 14.42
C LEU A 15 -57.81 45.71 14.53
N LEU A 16 -58.81 44.86 14.81
CA LEU A 16 -58.68 43.39 14.74
C LEU A 16 -58.46 42.90 13.30
N GLY A 17 -59.18 43.44 12.31
CA GLY A 17 -58.97 43.11 10.90
C GLY A 17 -57.62 43.55 10.33
N TRP A 18 -57.00 44.59 10.92
CA TRP A 18 -55.67 45.07 10.54
C TRP A 18 -54.52 44.24 11.12
N LEU A 19 -54.72 43.69 12.33
CA LEU A 19 -53.76 42.80 12.99
C LEU A 19 -53.71 41.40 12.38
N GLU A 20 -54.82 40.90 11.80
CA GLU A 20 -54.87 39.56 11.19
C GLU A 20 -54.16 39.44 9.83
N MET A 21 -53.97 40.54 9.08
CA MET A 21 -53.34 40.50 7.75
C MET A 21 -51.92 41.09 7.67
N ARG A 22 -51.51 41.97 8.61
CA ARG A 22 -50.20 42.65 8.56
C ARG A 22 -49.09 42.03 9.41
N MET A 23 -49.41 41.23 10.41
CA MET A 23 -48.42 40.50 11.22
C MET A 23 -48.02 39.16 10.58
N PHE A 24 -48.93 38.53 9.83
CA PHE A 24 -48.69 37.23 9.19
C PHE A 24 -47.68 37.31 8.04
N VAL A 25 -47.70 38.39 7.25
CA VAL A 25 -46.78 38.60 6.12
C VAL A 25 -45.30 38.72 6.56
N PRO A 26 -44.92 39.54 7.57
CA PRO A 26 -43.55 39.60 8.05
C PRO A 26 -43.12 38.34 8.83
N ILE A 27 -44.03 37.65 9.53
CA ILE A 27 -43.73 36.37 10.18
C ILE A 27 -43.50 35.26 9.15
N ALA A 28 -44.37 35.13 8.14
CA ALA A 28 -44.19 34.18 7.04
C ALA A 28 -42.92 34.49 6.21
N GLY A 29 -42.65 35.78 5.96
CA GLY A 29 -41.46 36.24 5.26
C GLY A 29 -40.16 35.96 6.02
N SER A 30 -40.13 36.20 7.34
CA SER A 30 -38.97 35.94 8.20
C SER A 30 -38.72 34.44 8.40
N LEU A 31 -39.76 33.61 8.55
CA LEU A 31 -39.65 32.16 8.59
C LEU A 31 -39.16 31.58 7.26
N ALA A 32 -39.69 32.05 6.13
CA ALA A 32 -39.21 31.65 4.82
C ALA A 32 -37.74 32.04 4.63
N ALA A 33 -37.36 33.28 4.95
CA ALA A 33 -35.98 33.75 4.87
C ALA A 33 -35.03 32.96 5.78
N ALA A 34 -35.44 32.65 7.02
CA ALA A 34 -34.67 31.83 7.94
C ALA A 34 -34.51 30.39 7.44
N PHE A 35 -35.57 29.80 6.90
CA PHE A 35 -35.54 28.46 6.31
C PHE A 35 -34.63 28.40 5.08
N PHE A 36 -34.75 29.35 4.15
CA PHE A 36 -33.87 29.48 3.00
C PHE A 36 -32.41 29.75 3.42
N GLY A 37 -32.19 30.59 4.43
CA GLY A 37 -30.89 30.84 5.02
C GLY A 37 -30.26 29.58 5.61
N ALA A 38 -31.01 28.81 6.40
CA ALA A 38 -30.55 27.57 7.01
C ALA A 38 -30.24 26.49 5.95
N TYR A 39 -31.11 26.32 4.96
CA TYR A 39 -30.92 25.37 3.86
C TYR A 39 -29.69 25.71 3.01
N THR A 40 -29.51 26.98 2.64
CA THR A 40 -28.34 27.42 1.85
C THR A 40 -27.04 27.28 2.64
N ALA A 41 -27.05 27.65 3.93
CA ALA A 41 -25.92 27.45 4.82
C ALA A 41 -25.56 25.96 4.94
N GLN A 42 -26.55 25.09 5.17
CA GLN A 42 -26.34 23.64 5.24
C GLN A 42 -25.71 23.09 3.96
N ARG A 43 -26.23 23.49 2.78
CA ARG A 43 -25.70 23.05 1.49
C ARG A 43 -24.26 23.50 1.25
N ILE A 44 -23.88 24.70 1.71
CA ILE A 44 -22.50 25.22 1.63
C ILE A 44 -21.59 24.41 2.55
N ILE A 45 -22.05 24.10 3.77
CA ILE A 45 -21.31 23.30 4.75
C ILE A 45 -21.07 21.89 4.20
N GLU A 46 -22.10 21.18 3.74
CA GLU A 46 -21.98 19.84 3.18
C GLU A 46 -21.02 19.80 1.97
N ARG A 47 -21.09 20.82 1.10
CA ARG A 47 -20.19 20.95 -0.05
C ARG A 47 -18.74 21.15 0.39
N ARG A 48 -18.51 22.00 1.40
CA ARG A 48 -17.17 22.25 1.96
C ARG A 48 -16.60 21.00 2.63
N GLU A 49 -17.39 20.31 3.44
CA GLU A 49 -16.98 19.07 4.09
C GLU A 49 -16.65 17.98 3.08
N THR A 50 -17.49 17.80 2.06
CA THR A 50 -17.22 16.84 0.97
C THR A 50 -15.92 17.18 0.26
N ARG A 51 -15.70 18.47 -0.05
CA ARG A 51 -14.47 18.93 -0.71
C ARG A 51 -13.24 18.64 0.14
N GLN A 52 -13.32 18.91 1.44
CA GLN A 52 -12.24 18.64 2.39
C GLN A 52 -11.95 17.14 2.52
N LYS A 53 -12.99 16.30 2.63
CA LYS A 53 -12.86 14.84 2.67
C LYS A 53 -12.15 14.31 1.41
N GLN A 54 -12.60 14.70 0.22
CA GLN A 54 -11.97 14.26 -1.03
C GLN A 54 -10.53 14.79 -1.19
N SER A 55 -10.27 16.04 -0.79
CA SER A 55 -8.91 16.59 -0.83
C SER A 55 -7.98 15.87 0.14
N LYS A 56 -8.47 15.52 1.34
CA LYS A 56 -7.73 14.73 2.32
C LYS A 56 -7.39 13.36 1.74
N GLU A 57 -8.36 12.65 1.18
CA GLU A 57 -8.15 11.33 0.60
C GLU A 57 -7.11 11.34 -0.54
N ILE A 58 -7.13 12.36 -1.43
CA ILE A 58 -6.12 12.49 -2.51
C ILE A 58 -4.71 12.70 -1.92
N ARG A 59 -4.59 13.48 -0.85
CA ARG A 59 -3.31 13.70 -0.16
C ARG A 59 -2.84 12.41 0.53
N SER A 60 -3.71 11.74 1.27
CA SER A 60 -3.42 10.45 1.92
C SER A 60 -3.00 9.39 0.90
N THR A 61 -3.66 9.34 -0.27
CA THR A 61 -3.25 8.49 -1.39
C THR A 61 -1.83 8.81 -1.87
N SER A 62 -1.49 10.09 -1.97
CA SER A 62 -0.13 10.53 -2.36
C SER A 62 0.92 10.15 -1.33
N VAL A 63 0.61 10.25 -0.04
CA VAL A 63 1.49 9.82 1.06
C VAL A 63 1.70 8.30 0.99
N ALA A 64 0.63 7.52 0.83
CA ALA A 64 0.74 6.07 0.71
C ALA A 64 1.57 5.63 -0.51
N ILE A 65 1.42 6.31 -1.66
CA ILE A 65 2.28 6.11 -2.84
C ILE A 65 3.75 6.36 -2.49
N THR A 66 4.06 7.46 -1.80
CA THR A 66 5.44 7.79 -1.41
C THR A 66 6.02 6.74 -0.46
N LEU A 67 5.25 6.25 0.51
CA LEU A 67 5.71 5.21 1.44
C LEU A 67 5.93 3.86 0.75
N ALA A 68 5.02 3.45 -0.13
CA ALA A 68 5.19 2.22 -0.92
C ALA A 68 6.39 2.33 -1.87
N LEU A 69 6.59 3.48 -2.52
CA LEU A 69 7.78 3.75 -3.33
C LEU A 69 9.07 3.70 -2.50
N HIS A 70 9.05 4.23 -1.28
CA HIS A 70 10.20 4.16 -0.39
C HIS A 70 10.56 2.70 -0.05
N VAL A 71 9.57 1.86 0.28
CA VAL A 71 9.78 0.42 0.50
C VAL A 71 10.41 -0.23 -0.75
N ALA A 72 9.82 -0.02 -1.94
CA ALA A 72 10.35 -0.57 -3.18
C ALA A 72 11.80 -0.14 -3.44
N ASN A 73 12.11 1.14 -3.31
CA ASN A 73 13.44 1.69 -3.56
C ASN A 73 14.48 1.15 -2.58
N THR A 74 14.13 0.99 -1.30
CA THR A 74 15.02 0.40 -0.30
C THR A 74 15.41 -1.03 -0.69
N PHE A 75 14.46 -1.87 -1.07
CA PHE A 75 14.77 -3.25 -1.47
C PHE A 75 15.46 -3.34 -2.83
N ILE A 76 15.15 -2.46 -3.79
CA ILE A 76 15.92 -2.35 -5.05
C ILE A 76 17.38 -2.02 -4.75
N ALA A 77 17.63 -1.06 -3.86
CA ALA A 77 18.99 -0.69 -3.47
C ALA A 77 19.72 -1.85 -2.76
N MET A 78 19.07 -2.51 -1.79
CA MET A 78 19.64 -3.68 -1.10
C MET A 78 19.94 -4.82 -2.06
N LYS A 79 19.02 -5.09 -3.02
CA LYS A 79 19.21 -6.10 -4.07
C LYS A 79 20.44 -5.80 -4.91
N LYS A 80 20.55 -4.57 -5.39
CA LYS A 80 21.67 -4.11 -6.24
C LYS A 80 23.02 -4.15 -5.51
N GLN A 81 23.05 -3.68 -4.26
CA GLN A 81 24.30 -3.48 -3.51
C GLN A 81 24.83 -4.77 -2.90
N HIS A 82 23.95 -5.64 -2.37
CA HIS A 82 24.37 -6.74 -1.51
C HIS A 82 23.78 -8.09 -1.92
N ILE A 83 22.46 -8.19 -2.04
CA ILE A 83 21.76 -9.48 -2.05
C ILE A 83 22.06 -10.26 -3.33
N ARG A 84 22.06 -9.60 -4.49
CA ARG A 84 22.34 -10.26 -5.77
C ARG A 84 23.72 -10.92 -5.78
N ARG A 85 24.76 -10.14 -5.46
CA ARG A 85 26.15 -10.62 -5.43
C ARG A 85 26.28 -11.80 -4.47
N LEU A 86 25.74 -11.67 -3.26
CA LEU A 86 25.83 -12.68 -2.21
C LEU A 86 25.15 -14.00 -2.60
N HIS A 87 23.95 -13.92 -3.20
CA HIS A 87 23.20 -15.09 -3.66
C HIS A 87 23.91 -15.80 -4.82
N GLU A 88 24.32 -15.03 -5.84
CA GLU A 88 24.99 -15.57 -7.03
C GLU A 88 26.35 -16.18 -6.70
N ASP A 89 27.19 -15.49 -5.93
CA ASP A 89 28.53 -15.97 -5.57
C ASP A 89 28.45 -17.24 -4.70
N TYR A 90 27.46 -17.32 -3.80
CA TYR A 90 27.21 -18.53 -3.01
C TYR A 90 26.84 -19.73 -3.89
N HIS A 91 25.84 -19.58 -4.75
CA HIS A 91 25.38 -20.68 -5.61
C HIS A 91 26.42 -21.08 -6.66
N ARG A 92 27.18 -20.12 -7.19
CA ARG A 92 28.33 -20.38 -8.06
C ARG A 92 29.37 -21.25 -7.35
N SER A 93 29.79 -20.84 -6.15
CA SER A 93 30.79 -21.56 -5.34
C SER A 93 30.30 -22.95 -4.93
N LYS A 94 29.04 -23.08 -4.51
CA LYS A 94 28.41 -24.36 -4.18
C LYS A 94 28.44 -25.31 -5.37
N LYS A 95 28.03 -24.83 -6.55
CA LYS A 95 28.01 -25.63 -7.79
C LYS A 95 29.41 -26.10 -8.19
N GLU A 96 30.42 -25.22 -8.10
CA GLU A 96 31.81 -25.58 -8.38
C GLU A 96 32.33 -26.69 -7.46
N ILE A 97 32.07 -26.58 -6.16
CA ILE A 97 32.48 -27.59 -5.17
C ILE A 97 31.79 -28.92 -5.43
N VAL A 98 30.46 -28.91 -5.62
CA VAL A 98 29.69 -30.13 -5.91
C VAL A 98 30.19 -30.81 -7.20
N ASN A 99 30.49 -30.05 -8.24
CA ASN A 99 31.01 -30.61 -9.49
C ASN A 99 32.40 -31.23 -9.31
N ARG A 100 33.28 -30.61 -8.50
CA ARG A 100 34.60 -31.17 -8.19
C ARG A 100 34.51 -32.45 -7.36
N LEU A 101 33.57 -32.52 -6.42
CA LEU A 101 33.31 -33.74 -5.64
C LEU A 101 32.81 -34.89 -6.51
N LYS A 102 32.05 -34.62 -7.59
CA LYS A 102 31.54 -35.63 -8.52
C LYS A 102 32.56 -36.14 -9.54
N THR A 103 33.52 -35.31 -9.97
CA THR A 103 34.37 -35.58 -11.14
C THR A 103 35.73 -36.23 -10.83
N ARG A 104 36.17 -36.26 -9.57
CA ARG A 104 37.48 -36.84 -9.20
C ARG A 104 37.33 -38.01 -8.21
N PRO A 105 37.66 -39.27 -8.60
CA PRO A 105 37.72 -40.38 -7.66
C PRO A 105 38.83 -40.19 -6.61
N VAL A 106 38.71 -40.92 -5.51
CA VAL A 106 39.24 -40.66 -4.16
C VAL A 106 40.78 -40.72 -3.99
N ALA A 107 41.56 -41.06 -5.01
CA ALA A 107 42.90 -41.63 -4.80
C ALA A 107 44.13 -40.70 -4.94
N THR A 108 44.00 -39.41 -5.24
CA THR A 108 45.19 -38.57 -5.46
C THR A 108 45.09 -37.20 -4.76
N GLU A 109 45.97 -37.05 -3.77
CA GLU A 109 46.42 -35.82 -3.10
C GLU A 109 45.42 -35.00 -2.27
N GLU A 110 45.98 -34.41 -1.23
CA GLU A 110 45.35 -33.57 -0.21
C GLU A 110 44.50 -32.47 -0.88
N ARG A 111 43.16 -32.63 -0.82
CA ARG A 111 42.21 -31.79 -1.54
C ARG A 111 42.09 -30.41 -0.86
N VAL A 112 43.05 -29.53 -1.09
CA VAL A 112 42.93 -28.13 -0.66
C VAL A 112 41.93 -27.41 -1.55
N PHE A 113 40.75 -27.12 -1.00
CA PHE A 113 39.72 -26.33 -1.67
C PHE A 113 39.76 -24.89 -1.17
N ASN A 114 40.18 -23.98 -2.04
CA ASN A 114 40.13 -22.56 -1.75
C ASN A 114 38.79 -22.00 -2.25
N PHE A 115 37.97 -21.50 -1.33
CA PHE A 115 36.80 -20.70 -1.64
C PHE A 115 36.76 -19.47 -0.74
N LYS A 116 36.10 -18.41 -1.20
CA LYS A 116 35.88 -17.20 -0.40
C LYS A 116 34.51 -17.29 0.26
N ALA A 117 34.48 -17.53 1.57
CA ALA A 117 33.26 -17.44 2.35
C ALA A 117 32.90 -15.96 2.59
N ASP A 118 31.83 -15.48 1.98
CA ASP A 118 31.31 -14.14 2.26
C ASP A 118 30.45 -14.16 3.54
N LEU A 119 31.07 -13.69 4.63
CA LEU A 119 30.47 -13.59 5.96
C LEU A 119 30.14 -12.13 6.32
N GLU A 120 29.90 -11.28 5.32
CA GLU A 120 29.45 -9.91 5.54
C GLU A 120 28.06 -9.90 6.18
N TYR A 121 27.89 -9.01 7.16
CA TYR A 121 26.62 -8.76 7.81
C TYR A 121 25.72 -7.94 6.90
N LEU A 122 24.45 -8.35 6.80
CA LEU A 122 23.45 -7.54 6.10
C LEU A 122 22.73 -6.63 7.10
N PRO A 123 22.60 -5.32 6.81
CA PRO A 123 21.83 -4.41 7.63
C PRO A 123 20.32 -4.70 7.50
N LEU A 124 19.59 -4.47 8.58
CA LEU A 124 18.12 -4.48 8.59
C LEU A 124 17.62 -3.07 8.26
N ALA A 125 16.66 -2.97 7.34
CA ALA A 125 16.10 -1.68 6.94
C ALA A 125 14.86 -1.35 7.78
N GLU A 126 14.86 -0.23 8.47
CA GLU A 126 13.66 0.24 9.16
C GLU A 126 12.69 0.87 8.15
N LEU A 127 11.50 0.31 8.03
CA LEU A 127 10.51 0.71 7.04
C LEU A 127 9.16 1.06 7.71
N PRO A 128 8.47 2.12 7.26
CA PRO A 128 7.22 2.59 7.85
C PRO A 128 6.00 1.76 7.40
N THR A 129 6.09 0.42 7.44
CA THR A 129 5.04 -0.50 6.97
C THR A 129 3.75 -0.41 7.79
N ASP A 130 3.86 -0.22 9.11
CA ASP A 130 2.70 -0.01 9.98
C ASP A 130 1.97 1.31 9.68
N HIS A 131 2.70 2.34 9.27
CA HIS A 131 2.12 3.64 8.91
C HIS A 131 1.44 3.56 7.54
N LEU A 132 2.08 2.88 6.58
CA LEU A 132 1.49 2.59 5.27
C LEU A 132 0.17 1.82 5.41
N GLN A 133 0.16 0.76 6.24
CA GLN A 133 -1.05 -0.03 6.48
C GLN A 133 -2.18 0.81 7.07
N ARG A 134 -1.88 1.64 8.08
CA ARG A 134 -2.88 2.54 8.71
C ARG A 134 -3.44 3.56 7.72
N ILE A 135 -2.60 4.25 6.94
CA ILE A 135 -3.09 5.23 5.96
C ILE A 135 -4.02 4.56 4.94
N VAL A 136 -3.63 3.40 4.41
CA VAL A 136 -4.42 2.72 3.39
C VAL A 136 -5.74 2.20 3.94
N ALA A 137 -5.76 1.70 5.18
CA ALA A 137 -6.98 1.18 5.80
C ALA A 137 -7.93 2.29 6.28
N ASP A 138 -7.40 3.36 6.86
CA ASP A 138 -8.19 4.34 7.61
C ASP A 138 -8.51 5.61 6.81
N GLU A 139 -7.64 5.99 5.86
CA GLU A 139 -7.73 7.29 5.19
C GLU A 139 -8.07 7.21 3.69
N ILE A 140 -7.98 6.02 3.09
CA ILE A 140 -8.18 5.84 1.65
C ILE A 140 -9.38 4.91 1.42
N SER A 141 -10.34 5.35 0.62
CA SER A 141 -11.55 4.57 0.30
C SER A 141 -11.29 3.56 -0.83
N VAL A 142 -10.27 2.71 -0.66
CA VAL A 142 -9.96 1.60 -1.57
C VAL A 142 -10.64 0.31 -1.11
N VAL A 143 -10.86 -0.60 -2.05
CA VAL A 143 -11.40 -1.94 -1.79
C VAL A 143 -10.49 -2.99 -2.42
N ALA A 144 -10.68 -4.26 -2.05
CA ALA A 144 -10.03 -5.40 -2.68
C ALA A 144 -8.49 -5.38 -2.57
N ARG A 145 -7.79 -5.54 -3.71
CA ARG A 145 -6.33 -5.75 -3.80
C ARG A 145 -5.51 -4.62 -3.11
N PRO A 146 -5.72 -3.32 -3.41
CA PRO A 146 -4.96 -2.26 -2.74
C PRO A 146 -5.17 -2.19 -1.22
N LEU A 147 -6.29 -2.70 -0.69
CA LEU A 147 -6.52 -2.79 0.76
C LEU A 147 -5.75 -3.96 1.41
N LEU A 148 -5.55 -5.06 0.67
CA LEU A 148 -4.82 -6.24 1.14
C LEU A 148 -3.30 -6.05 1.12
N LEU A 149 -2.79 -5.42 0.06
CA LEU A 149 -1.37 -5.28 -0.23
C LEU A 149 -0.50 -4.74 0.93
N PRO A 150 -0.89 -3.72 1.72
CA PRO A 150 -0.08 -3.24 2.83
C PRO A 150 0.20 -4.32 3.89
N SER A 151 -0.77 -5.21 4.14
CA SER A 151 -0.60 -6.31 5.08
C SER A 151 0.39 -7.35 4.54
N ILE A 152 0.33 -7.63 3.24
CA ILE A 152 1.30 -8.50 2.56
C ILE A 152 2.69 -7.89 2.63
N ILE A 153 2.85 -6.61 2.27
CA ILE A 153 4.13 -5.87 2.34
C ILE A 153 4.72 -5.97 3.74
N ARG A 154 3.92 -5.69 4.79
CA ARG A 154 4.36 -5.81 6.18
C ARG A 154 4.83 -7.23 6.53
N GLN A 155 4.09 -8.25 6.09
CA GLN A 155 4.46 -9.65 6.31
C GLN A 155 5.78 -9.99 5.62
N VAL A 156 5.95 -9.66 4.32
CA VAL A 156 7.16 -10.03 3.58
C VAL A 156 8.39 -9.27 4.07
N VAL A 157 8.24 -8.01 4.50
CA VAL A 157 9.32 -7.25 5.16
C VAL A 157 9.77 -7.94 6.45
N ARG A 158 8.82 -8.40 7.26
CA ARG A 158 9.15 -9.16 8.48
C ARG A 158 9.85 -10.47 8.16
N SER A 159 9.34 -11.25 7.20
CA SER A 159 9.98 -12.50 6.77
C SER A 159 11.40 -12.27 6.26
N GLN A 160 11.63 -11.17 5.55
CA GLN A 160 12.97 -10.76 5.10
C GLN A 160 13.89 -10.47 6.29
N HIS A 161 13.41 -9.70 7.27
CA HIS A 161 14.18 -9.40 8.50
C HIS A 161 14.52 -10.66 9.28
N ASP A 162 13.58 -11.59 9.41
CA ASP A 162 13.78 -12.85 10.11
C ASP A 162 14.85 -13.70 9.39
N ALA A 163 14.82 -13.76 8.06
CA ALA A 163 15.82 -14.47 7.27
C ALA A 163 17.23 -13.84 7.35
N VAL A 164 17.32 -12.50 7.29
CA VAL A 164 18.59 -11.77 7.49
C VAL A 164 19.14 -12.01 8.89
N THR A 165 18.29 -11.94 9.91
CA THR A 165 18.67 -12.17 11.31
C THR A 165 19.17 -13.60 11.51
N ALA A 166 18.46 -14.59 10.95
CA ALA A 166 18.86 -15.99 10.99
C ALA A 166 20.24 -16.19 10.32
N ARG A 167 20.47 -15.60 9.14
CA ARG A 167 21.77 -15.65 8.48
C ARG A 167 22.87 -15.01 9.31
N ASN A 168 22.65 -13.81 9.85
CA ASN A 168 23.64 -13.09 10.65
C ASN A 168 24.01 -13.89 11.92
N ARG A 169 23.03 -14.54 12.56
CA ARG A 169 23.28 -15.47 13.67
C ARG A 169 24.16 -16.65 13.26
N GLN A 170 23.94 -17.23 12.07
CA GLN A 170 24.79 -18.33 11.59
C GLN A 170 26.21 -17.87 11.28
N ILE A 171 26.40 -16.63 10.82
CA ILE A 171 27.74 -16.06 10.66
C ILE A 171 28.48 -16.05 12.01
N ASP A 172 27.80 -15.72 13.11
CA ASP A 172 28.41 -15.79 14.45
C ASP A 172 28.72 -17.22 14.89
N GLU A 173 27.87 -18.19 14.52
CA GLU A 173 28.16 -19.61 14.74
C GLU A 173 29.43 -20.01 13.97
N PHE A 174 29.55 -19.61 12.70
CA PHE A 174 30.73 -19.89 11.87
C PHE A 174 32.01 -19.24 12.39
N LYS A 175 31.94 -18.01 12.93
CA LYS A 175 33.09 -17.32 13.52
C LYS A 175 33.63 -18.01 14.77
N LYS A 176 32.80 -18.80 15.47
CA LYS A 176 33.20 -19.56 16.67
C LYS A 176 33.86 -20.91 16.33
N VAL A 177 33.60 -21.44 15.14
CA VAL A 177 34.18 -22.70 14.66
C VAL A 177 35.51 -22.40 13.95
N SER A 178 36.48 -23.31 14.04
CA SER A 178 37.71 -23.19 13.27
C SER A 178 37.38 -23.17 11.77
N LEU A 179 37.63 -22.04 11.10
CA LEU A 179 37.37 -21.82 9.67
C LEU A 179 38.21 -22.73 8.75
N LEU A 180 39.17 -23.47 9.31
CA LEU A 180 40.10 -24.34 8.59
C LEU A 180 39.61 -25.81 8.51
N GLY A 181 38.41 -26.13 9.00
CA GLY A 181 37.89 -27.50 9.05
C GLY A 181 36.90 -27.87 7.93
N GLY A 182 36.85 -29.16 7.59
CA GLY A 182 35.83 -29.73 6.68
C GLY A 182 34.39 -29.48 7.17
N ASP A 183 34.18 -29.45 8.49
CA ASP A 183 32.90 -29.15 9.15
C ASP A 183 32.35 -27.76 8.73
N PHE A 184 33.21 -26.74 8.62
CA PHE A 184 32.78 -25.40 8.19
C PHE A 184 32.30 -25.42 6.73
N THR A 185 33.07 -26.02 5.83
CA THR A 185 32.71 -26.10 4.40
C THR A 185 31.40 -26.85 4.20
N ALA A 186 31.22 -27.97 4.92
CA ALA A 186 30.01 -28.77 4.83
C ALA A 186 28.78 -28.00 5.35
N GLY A 187 28.88 -27.32 6.50
CA GLY A 187 27.78 -26.52 7.05
C GLY A 187 27.50 -25.24 6.27
N PHE A 188 28.53 -24.60 5.70
CA PHE A 188 28.36 -23.38 4.90
C PHE A 188 27.60 -23.67 3.59
N PHE A 189 27.96 -24.74 2.88
CA PHE A 189 27.34 -25.09 1.59
C PHE A 189 26.17 -26.08 1.70
N GLY A 190 25.91 -26.64 2.88
CA GLY A 190 24.94 -27.71 3.07
C GLY A 190 25.30 -28.98 2.30
N LEU A 191 26.54 -29.46 2.49
CA LEU A 191 27.03 -30.72 1.94
C LEU A 191 26.77 -31.88 2.92
N ASP A 192 26.78 -33.10 2.40
CA ASP A 192 26.72 -34.30 3.23
C ASP A 192 27.90 -34.36 4.22
N HIS A 193 27.57 -34.59 5.49
CA HIS A 193 28.53 -34.69 6.57
C HIS A 193 28.12 -35.83 7.51
N PRO A 194 29.05 -36.54 8.19
CA PRO A 194 28.70 -37.64 9.11
C PRO A 194 27.73 -37.27 10.24
N ARG A 195 27.63 -35.98 10.58
CA ARG A 195 26.69 -35.45 11.59
C ARG A 195 25.33 -35.00 11.01
N GLY A 196 25.09 -35.21 9.72
CA GLY A 196 23.90 -34.76 9.00
C GLY A 196 24.16 -33.54 8.10
N VAL A 197 23.13 -33.13 7.35
CA VAL A 197 23.18 -32.00 6.40
C VAL A 197 22.62 -30.74 7.07
N ASP A 198 23.43 -29.68 7.14
CA ASP A 198 22.96 -28.35 7.56
C ASP A 198 22.93 -27.41 6.35
N ASN A 199 21.76 -27.20 5.76
CA ASN A 199 21.57 -26.25 4.65
C ASN A 199 20.92 -24.93 5.10
N ARG A 200 20.93 -24.61 6.40
CA ARG A 200 20.27 -23.41 6.92
C ARG A 200 20.84 -22.13 6.28
N TYR A 201 22.15 -22.06 6.04
CA TYR A 201 22.78 -20.86 5.46
C TYR A 201 22.32 -20.61 4.02
N GLY A 202 22.37 -21.63 3.17
CA GLY A 202 21.85 -21.57 1.80
C GLY A 202 20.36 -21.26 1.75
N ALA A 203 19.56 -21.94 2.57
CA ALA A 203 18.12 -21.71 2.64
C ALA A 203 17.78 -20.27 3.07
N ASN A 204 18.53 -19.69 4.01
CA ASN A 204 18.36 -18.29 4.40
C ASN A 204 18.75 -17.33 3.26
N LEU A 205 19.79 -17.62 2.47
CA LEU A 205 20.13 -16.81 1.29
C LEU A 205 19.04 -16.85 0.22
N ASP A 206 18.48 -18.03 -0.05
CA ASP A 206 17.36 -18.19 -0.97
C ASP A 206 16.13 -17.42 -0.49
N ALA A 207 15.83 -17.51 0.82
CA ALA A 207 14.73 -16.77 1.43
C ALA A 207 14.94 -15.25 1.38
N ILE A 208 16.14 -14.74 1.67
CA ILE A 208 16.47 -13.31 1.57
C ILE A 208 16.26 -12.81 0.15
N SER A 209 16.72 -13.57 -0.85
CA SER A 209 16.56 -13.22 -2.27
C SER A 209 15.07 -13.19 -2.66
N ALA A 210 14.31 -14.23 -2.32
CA ALA A 210 12.89 -14.33 -2.63
C ALA A 210 12.06 -13.24 -1.93
N TYR A 211 12.24 -13.02 -0.63
CA TYR A 211 11.49 -11.99 0.10
C TYR A 211 11.86 -10.58 -0.33
N THR A 212 13.08 -10.35 -0.80
CA THR A 212 13.47 -9.06 -1.40
C THR A 212 12.68 -8.82 -2.69
N ASP A 213 12.57 -9.84 -3.54
CA ASP A 213 11.76 -9.77 -4.75
C ASP A 213 10.27 -9.55 -4.43
N ASP A 214 9.73 -10.24 -3.42
CA ASP A 214 8.36 -10.04 -2.95
C ASP A 214 8.13 -8.61 -2.49
N CYS A 215 9.05 -8.05 -1.69
CA CYS A 215 8.95 -6.68 -1.20
C CYS A 215 8.93 -5.66 -2.35
N ILE A 216 9.76 -5.85 -3.37
CA ILE A 216 9.79 -4.99 -4.56
C ILE A 216 8.47 -5.14 -5.34
N TYR A 217 8.07 -6.36 -5.63
CA TYR A 217 6.88 -6.67 -6.43
C TYR A 217 5.60 -6.09 -5.80
N PHE A 218 5.31 -6.42 -4.54
CA PHE A 218 4.08 -5.98 -3.89
C PHE A 218 4.04 -4.46 -3.66
N SER A 219 5.18 -3.83 -3.41
CA SER A 219 5.26 -2.37 -3.22
C SER A 219 5.03 -1.61 -4.53
N ILE A 220 5.59 -2.08 -5.65
CA ILE A 220 5.31 -1.53 -6.98
C ILE A 220 3.83 -1.71 -7.33
N ARG A 221 3.28 -2.88 -7.03
CA ARG A 221 1.87 -3.17 -7.31
C ARG A 221 0.92 -2.27 -6.53
N LEU A 222 1.16 -2.06 -5.23
CA LEU A 222 0.39 -1.14 -4.40
C LEU A 222 0.49 0.29 -4.94
N THR A 223 1.69 0.70 -5.33
CA THR A 223 1.92 2.03 -5.90
C THR A 223 1.08 2.27 -7.16
N ASN A 224 1.02 1.28 -8.06
CA ASN A 224 0.23 1.35 -9.28
C ASN A 224 -1.27 1.40 -9.00
N ASP A 225 -1.76 0.57 -8.07
CA ASP A 225 -3.18 0.53 -7.69
C ASP A 225 -3.63 1.85 -7.05
N LEU A 226 -2.82 2.41 -6.15
CA LEU A 226 -3.10 3.70 -5.52
C LEU A 226 -3.02 4.87 -6.51
N LEU A 227 -2.11 4.82 -7.48
CA LEU A 227 -2.03 5.82 -8.54
C LEU A 227 -3.28 5.80 -9.41
N GLU A 228 -3.80 4.62 -9.74
CA GLU A 228 -5.06 4.48 -10.47
C GLU A 228 -6.26 5.03 -9.67
N HIS A 229 -6.36 4.65 -8.39
CA HIS A 229 -7.38 5.16 -7.47
C HIS A 229 -7.35 6.68 -7.37
N GLY A 230 -6.18 7.24 -7.09
CA GLY A 230 -6.03 8.68 -6.91
C GLY A 230 -6.27 9.47 -8.21
N ARG A 231 -5.91 8.94 -9.39
CA ARG A 231 -6.32 9.53 -10.68
C ARG A 231 -7.85 9.55 -10.85
N THR A 232 -8.52 8.49 -10.39
CA THR A 232 -9.98 8.43 -10.39
C THR A 232 -10.60 9.46 -9.43
N LEU A 233 -10.01 9.64 -8.24
CA LEU A 233 -10.43 10.68 -7.29
C LEU A 233 -10.24 12.09 -7.85
N GLN A 234 -9.09 12.38 -8.48
CA GLN A 234 -8.84 13.68 -9.12
C GLN A 234 -9.91 14.01 -10.16
N LYS A 235 -10.22 13.07 -11.06
CA LYS A 235 -11.27 13.25 -12.08
C LYS A 235 -12.64 13.53 -11.45
N LYS A 236 -13.01 12.79 -10.39
CA LYS A 236 -14.27 12.99 -9.66
C LYS A 236 -14.31 14.35 -8.96
N TYR A 237 -13.20 14.77 -8.35
CA TYR A 237 -13.07 16.05 -7.66
C TYR A 237 -13.26 17.22 -8.65
N GLU A 238 -12.53 17.20 -9.77
CA GLU A 238 -12.60 18.24 -10.80
C GLU A 238 -13.99 18.34 -11.41
N ALA A 239 -14.60 17.19 -11.73
CA ALA A 239 -15.95 17.14 -12.27
C ALA A 239 -17.00 17.73 -11.31
N ARG A 240 -16.88 17.46 -10.00
CA ARG A 240 -17.83 17.86 -8.96
C ARG A 240 -17.68 19.32 -8.54
N PHE A 241 -16.45 19.80 -8.38
CA PHE A 241 -16.19 21.13 -7.82
C PHE A 241 -15.83 22.18 -8.86
N LYS A 242 -15.51 21.78 -10.11
CA LYS A 242 -15.05 22.66 -11.19
C LYS A 242 -13.75 23.41 -10.83
N GLU A 243 -12.93 22.79 -10.00
CA GLU A 243 -11.65 23.30 -9.50
C GLU A 243 -10.58 22.24 -9.74
N LYS A 244 -9.32 22.67 -9.88
CA LYS A 244 -8.19 21.75 -10.04
C LYS A 244 -8.02 20.88 -8.80
N ALA A 245 -7.87 19.57 -8.98
CA ALA A 245 -7.64 18.66 -7.87
C ALA A 245 -6.24 18.84 -7.25
N PRO A 246 -6.04 18.44 -5.97
CA PRO A 246 -4.71 18.31 -5.39
C PRO A 246 -3.82 17.41 -6.26
N ARG A 247 -2.53 17.72 -6.33
CA ARG A 247 -1.55 16.90 -7.08
C ARG A 247 -1.42 15.52 -6.45
N ILE A 248 -1.21 14.52 -7.30
CA ILE A 248 -0.90 13.15 -6.89
C ILE A 248 0.57 12.85 -7.16
N THR A 249 1.21 12.15 -6.22
CA THR A 249 2.56 11.62 -6.42
C THR A 249 2.55 10.60 -7.56
N ILE A 250 3.54 10.69 -8.46
CA ILE A 250 3.75 9.72 -9.53
C ILE A 250 5.05 8.99 -9.21
N ALA A 251 4.97 7.66 -9.10
CA ALA A 251 6.15 6.81 -9.06
C ALA A 251 6.53 6.40 -10.47
N ASP A 252 7.83 6.48 -10.78
CA ASP A 252 8.38 6.08 -12.06
C ASP A 252 9.48 5.06 -11.86
N PHE A 253 9.21 3.82 -12.26
CA PHE A 253 10.15 2.70 -12.22
C PHE A 253 10.83 2.44 -13.57
N SER A 254 10.60 3.29 -14.59
CA SER A 254 11.15 3.09 -15.94
C SER A 254 12.68 3.18 -16.01
N LYS A 255 13.29 3.87 -15.04
CA LYS A 255 14.74 4.03 -14.92
C LYS A 255 15.43 2.94 -14.10
N VAL A 256 14.67 2.02 -13.51
CA VAL A 256 15.23 0.90 -12.77
C VAL A 256 15.73 -0.15 -13.75
N GLU A 257 16.92 -0.69 -13.49
CA GLU A 257 17.48 -1.79 -14.30
C GLU A 257 16.53 -3.00 -14.26
N LYS A 258 16.23 -3.58 -15.43
CA LYS A 258 15.17 -4.60 -15.56
C LYS A 258 15.45 -5.87 -14.74
N ASP A 259 16.71 -6.21 -14.56
CA ASP A 259 17.22 -7.34 -13.77
C ASP A 259 17.04 -7.14 -12.25
N LEU A 260 16.88 -5.88 -11.79
CA LEU A 260 16.56 -5.60 -10.39
C LEU A 260 15.07 -5.80 -10.11
N LEU A 261 14.22 -5.68 -11.13
CA LEU A 261 12.79 -5.89 -10.99
C LEU A 261 12.46 -7.39 -11.00
N PRO A 262 11.60 -7.87 -10.09
CA PRO A 262 11.18 -9.26 -10.08
C PRO A 262 10.32 -9.56 -11.31
N PRO A 263 10.53 -10.71 -11.99
CA PRO A 263 9.68 -11.15 -13.09
C PRO A 263 8.23 -11.31 -12.62
N VAL A 264 7.27 -10.78 -13.39
CA VAL A 264 5.83 -10.93 -13.10
C VAL A 264 5.42 -12.40 -13.14
N ASP A 265 6.09 -13.20 -13.97
CA ASP A 265 5.86 -14.65 -14.13
C ASP A 265 6.14 -15.46 -12.86
N ASN A 266 6.78 -14.87 -11.85
CA ASN A 266 6.98 -15.51 -10.54
C ASN A 266 5.72 -15.45 -9.65
N TYR A 267 4.68 -14.69 -10.02
CA TYR A 267 3.49 -14.44 -9.19
C TYR A 267 2.14 -14.83 -9.83
N PRO A 268 2.02 -15.93 -10.60
CA PRO A 268 0.81 -16.23 -11.36
C PRO A 268 -0.39 -16.55 -10.45
N GLU A 269 -0.15 -17.25 -9.34
CA GLU A 269 -1.20 -17.60 -8.38
C GLU A 269 -1.73 -16.36 -7.67
N TRP A 270 -0.84 -15.43 -7.32
CA TRP A 270 -1.23 -14.18 -6.68
C TRP A 270 -2.02 -13.26 -7.62
N GLU A 271 -1.61 -13.15 -8.89
CA GLU A 271 -2.38 -12.40 -9.89
C GLU A 271 -3.75 -13.04 -10.16
N LYS A 272 -3.82 -14.38 -10.21
CA LYS A 272 -5.09 -15.11 -10.35
C LYS A 272 -6.01 -14.88 -9.16
N MET A 273 -5.49 -14.96 -7.94
CA MET A 273 -6.27 -14.71 -6.72
C MET A 273 -6.74 -13.25 -6.66
N SER A 274 -5.83 -12.30 -6.91
CA SER A 274 -6.10 -10.88 -6.72
C SER A 274 -6.99 -10.28 -7.82
N SER A 275 -6.94 -10.81 -9.05
CA SER A 275 -7.91 -10.47 -10.10
C SER A 275 -9.34 -10.90 -9.74
N GLY A 276 -9.49 -11.99 -8.98
CA GLY A 276 -10.77 -12.40 -8.39
C GLY A 276 -11.29 -11.47 -7.29
N LEU A 277 -10.49 -10.53 -6.78
CA LEU A 277 -10.91 -9.51 -5.82
C LEU A 277 -11.32 -8.20 -6.49
N ASP A 278 -10.95 -7.96 -7.77
CA ASP A 278 -11.30 -6.76 -8.54
C ASP A 278 -12.81 -6.68 -8.95
N VAL A 279 -13.68 -7.43 -8.25
CA VAL A 279 -15.14 -7.55 -8.47
C VAL A 279 -15.86 -6.29 -8.00
N GLY A 280 -15.60 -5.18 -8.69
CA GLY A 280 -16.14 -3.87 -8.33
C GLY A 280 -16.08 -2.83 -9.45
N ARG A 281 -15.42 -3.10 -10.58
CA ARG A 281 -15.64 -2.33 -11.81
C ARG A 281 -17.01 -2.64 -12.39
N THR A 282 -18.09 -2.31 -11.68
CA THR A 282 -19.34 -2.00 -12.39
C THR A 282 -19.05 -0.72 -13.16
N SER A 283 -18.72 -0.85 -14.44
CA SER A 283 -18.91 0.25 -15.39
C SER A 283 -20.31 0.82 -15.10
N PRO A 284 -20.44 2.15 -14.88
CA PRO A 284 -21.72 2.73 -14.55
C PRO A 284 -22.71 2.31 -15.64
N LYS A 285 -23.74 1.54 -15.26
CA LYS A 285 -24.79 1.16 -16.22
C LYS A 285 -25.28 2.47 -16.84
N PRO A 286 -25.23 2.61 -18.17
CA PRO A 286 -25.49 3.88 -18.80
C PRO A 286 -26.90 4.36 -18.43
N LEU A 287 -27.04 5.67 -18.24
CA LEU A 287 -28.20 6.32 -17.61
C LEU A 287 -29.55 5.85 -18.18
N TRP A 288 -29.57 5.51 -19.48
CA TRP A 288 -30.75 5.00 -20.19
C TRP A 288 -31.26 3.63 -19.66
N LYS A 289 -30.38 2.74 -19.17
CA LYS A 289 -30.80 1.48 -18.51
C LYS A 289 -31.43 1.70 -17.13
N ARG A 290 -31.26 2.87 -16.50
CA ARG A 290 -31.94 3.25 -15.24
C ARG A 290 -33.30 3.89 -15.49
N LEU A 291 -33.47 4.58 -16.62
CA LEU A 291 -34.75 5.19 -17.02
C LEU A 291 -35.76 4.16 -17.54
N MET A 292 -35.32 3.12 -18.25
CA MET A 292 -36.19 2.05 -18.77
C MET A 292 -36.65 1.01 -17.72
N ARG A 293 -36.42 1.23 -16.42
CA ARG A 293 -36.94 0.39 -15.33
C ARG A 293 -38.04 1.07 -14.51
N ARG A 294 -38.44 2.28 -14.88
CA ARG A 294 -39.51 3.06 -14.23
C ARG A 294 -40.69 3.36 -15.16
N VAL A 295 -40.75 2.69 -16.30
CA VAL A 295 -41.92 2.60 -17.19
C VAL A 295 -42.30 1.13 -17.23
#